data_AF-A0A2P5NUG0-F1
#
_entry.id   AF-A0A2P5NUG0-F1
#
_cell.length_a   1.000
_cell.length_b   1.000
_cell.length_c   1.000
_cell.angle_alpha   90.00
_cell.angle_beta   90.00
_cell.angle_gamma   90.00
#
_symmetry.space_group_name_H-M   'P 1'
#
loop_
_entity.id
_entity.type
_entity.pdbx_description
1 polymer ?
#
loop_
_entity_poly.entity_id
_entity_poly.type
_entity_poly.pdbx_seq_one_letter_code
_entity_poly.pdbx_strand_id
1 'polypeptide(L)'
;MGKSTTAKVNRTNGELTLQQHDSDSPLLPVAQLEQLHSFKPDAVDWVINQTQIEAEYRREETKRLNLFVFIERLIGQACALTIGVTGIIGGSYVALNGHEAAGGTIASVAITGLAAVFLTNRVKK
;
A
#
# COMPACT_ATOMS: atom_id res chain seq x y z
N MET A 1 -2.88 0.77 -14.07
CA MET A 1 -4.22 1.10 -14.59
C MET A 1 -4.09 2.40 -15.37
N GLY A 2 -4.00 2.34 -16.70
CA GLY A 2 -3.68 3.50 -17.53
C GLY A 2 -4.81 4.54 -17.49
N LYS A 3 -4.46 5.81 -17.30
CA LYS A 3 -5.41 6.93 -17.35
C LYS A 3 -5.21 7.66 -18.66
N SER A 4 -6.24 7.67 -19.52
CA SER A 4 -6.26 8.53 -20.70
C SER A 4 -7.12 9.75 -20.40
N THR A 5 -6.50 10.93 -20.37
CA THR A 5 -7.23 12.20 -20.27
C THR A 5 -7.24 12.83 -21.66
N THR A 6 -8.43 13.00 -22.23
CA THR A 6 -8.61 13.71 -23.50
C THR A 6 -9.29 15.04 -23.21
N ALA A 7 -8.57 16.14 -23.44
CA ALA A 7 -9.13 17.49 -23.38
C ALA A 7 -9.31 18.02 -24.80
N LYS A 8 -10.55 18.37 -25.16
CA LYS A 8 -10.87 19.03 -26.43
C LYS A 8 -11.27 20.47 -26.16
N VAL A 9 -10.56 21.43 -26.75
CA VAL A 9 -10.95 22.84 -26.77
C VAL A 9 -11.23 23.22 -28.21
N ASN A 10 -12.49 23.59 -28.49
CA ASN A 10 -12.93 24.06 -29.80
C ASN A 10 -13.04 25.58 -29.75
N ARG A 11 -12.18 26.30 -30.49
CA ARG A 11 -12.28 27.74 -30.71
C ARG A 11 -12.46 27.99 -32.20
N THR A 12 -13.21 29.02 -32.56
CA THR A 12 -13.66 29.40 -33.92
C THR A 12 -12.56 29.46 -35.00
N ASN A 13 -11.27 29.36 -34.65
CA ASN A 13 -10.13 29.36 -35.57
C ASN A 13 -9.09 28.23 -35.32
N GLY A 14 -9.45 27.16 -34.60
CA GLY A 14 -8.57 26.00 -34.45
C GLY A 14 -9.04 25.00 -33.38
N GLU A 15 -8.95 23.70 -33.71
CA GLU A 15 -9.16 22.59 -32.78
C GLU A 15 -7.79 22.16 -32.21
N LEU A 16 -7.61 22.26 -30.90
CA LEU A 16 -6.42 21.74 -30.21
C LEU A 16 -6.84 20.52 -29.39
N THR A 17 -6.38 19.34 -29.80
CA THR A 17 -6.61 18.08 -29.08
C THR A 17 -5.37 17.69 -28.31
N LEU A 18 -5.43 17.74 -26.98
CA LEU A 18 -4.35 17.24 -26.11
C LEU A 18 -4.78 15.88 -25.58
N GLN A 19 -4.10 14.82 -26.04
CA GLN A 19 -4.23 13.46 -25.53
C GLN A 19 -3.03 13.15 -24.65
N GLN A 20 -3.24 13.04 -23.34
CA GLN A 20 -2.21 12.59 -22.40
C GLN A 20 -2.44 11.11 -22.11
N HIS A 21 -1.47 10.28 -22.48
CA HIS A 21 -1.47 8.83 -22.25
C HIS A 21 -0.43 8.51 -21.17
N ASP A 22 -0.88 8.44 -19.91
CA ASP A 22 -0.07 7.90 -18.81
C ASP A 22 -0.29 6.39 -18.78
N SER A 23 0.61 5.65 -19.43
CA SER A 23 0.66 4.20 -19.31
C SER A 23 1.65 3.80 -18.23
N ASP A 24 1.12 3.14 -17.20
CA ASP A 24 1.89 2.49 -16.14
C ASP A 24 2.46 1.12 -16.61
N SER A 25 2.26 0.77 -17.89
CA SER A 25 2.82 -0.45 -18.48
C SER A 25 4.30 -0.25 -18.82
N PRO A 26 5.19 -1.15 -18.36
CA PRO A 26 6.63 -1.04 -18.63
C PRO A 26 6.94 -1.24 -20.12
N LEU A 27 6.06 -1.91 -20.87
CA LEU A 27 6.19 -2.10 -22.30
C LEU A 27 5.57 -0.93 -23.06
N LEU A 28 6.33 -0.41 -24.04
CA LEU A 28 5.80 0.47 -25.07
C LEU A 28 4.70 -0.27 -25.86
N PRO A 29 3.59 0.39 -26.21
CA PRO A 29 2.60 -0.12 -27.15
C PRO A 29 3.26 -0.68 -28.42
N VAL A 30 2.77 -1.83 -28.91
CA VAL A 30 3.34 -2.54 -30.06
C VAL A 30 3.49 -1.63 -31.29
N ALA A 31 2.53 -0.74 -31.52
CA ALA A 31 2.58 0.24 -32.62
C ALA A 31 3.73 1.26 -32.50
N GLN A 32 4.15 1.61 -31.29
CA GLN A 32 5.27 2.52 -31.03
C GLN A 32 6.61 1.79 -31.12
N LEU A 33 6.65 0.50 -30.75
CA LEU A 33 7.82 -0.36 -30.97
C LEU A 33 8.07 -0.63 -32.45
N GLU A 34 7.01 -0.77 -33.26
CA GLU A 34 7.12 -0.92 -34.71
C GLU A 34 7.68 0.35 -35.38
N GLN A 35 7.25 1.54 -34.93
CA GLN A 35 7.86 2.80 -35.36
C GLN A 35 9.33 2.90 -34.93
N LEU A 36 9.68 2.49 -33.70
CA LEU A 36 11.07 2.46 -33.23
C LEU A 36 11.95 1.53 -34.07
N HIS A 37 11.43 0.36 -34.44
CA HIS A 37 12.11 -0.60 -35.30
C HIS A 37 12.41 -0.02 -36.70
N SER A 38 11.51 0.81 -37.23
CA SER A 38 11.65 1.39 -38.58
C SER A 38 12.86 2.32 -38.74
N PHE A 39 13.29 3.01 -37.67
CA PHE A 39 14.43 3.95 -37.73
C PHE A 39 15.66 3.49 -36.95
N LYS A 40 15.52 2.61 -35.95
CA LYS A 40 16.65 2.05 -35.20
C LYS A 40 16.30 0.64 -34.66
N PRO A 41 16.54 -0.42 -35.43
CA PRO A 41 16.15 -1.78 -35.06
C PRO A 41 16.79 -2.25 -33.75
N ASP A 42 18.09 -1.97 -33.54
CA ASP A 42 18.82 -2.35 -32.31
C ASP A 42 18.28 -1.69 -31.03
N ALA A 43 17.54 -0.58 -31.15
CA ALA A 43 16.96 0.08 -29.97
C ALA A 43 15.79 -0.70 -29.37
N VAL A 44 15.11 -1.52 -30.17
CA VAL A 44 13.98 -2.32 -29.71
C VAL A 44 14.44 -3.36 -28.70
N ASP A 45 15.53 -4.08 -28.99
CA ASP A 45 16.12 -5.06 -28.08
C ASP A 45 16.62 -4.41 -26.78
N TRP A 46 17.21 -3.22 -26.88
CA TRP A 46 17.61 -2.44 -25.70
C TRP A 46 16.40 -2.05 -24.85
N VAL A 47 15.30 -1.56 -25.47
CA VAL A 47 14.08 -1.20 -24.74
C VAL A 47 13.48 -2.43 -24.05
N ILE A 48 13.39 -3.58 -24.72
CA ILE A 48 12.87 -4.82 -24.11
C ILE A 48 13.73 -5.24 -22.92
N ASN A 49 15.05 -5.17 -23.05
CA ASN A 49 15.98 -5.51 -21.96
C ASN A 49 15.83 -4.55 -20.76
N GLN A 50 15.82 -3.24 -21.00
CA GLN A 50 15.59 -2.26 -19.94
C GLN A 50 14.22 -2.44 -19.27
N THR A 51 13.20 -2.77 -20.06
CA THR A 51 11.85 -3.06 -19.59
C THR A 51 11.83 -4.28 -18.66
N GLN A 52 12.59 -5.33 -19.00
CA GLN A 52 12.73 -6.51 -18.15
C GLN A 52 13.42 -6.18 -16.83
N ILE A 53 14.54 -5.44 -16.86
CA ILE A 53 15.28 -5.01 -15.67
C ILE A 53 14.37 -4.20 -14.73
N GLU A 54 13.64 -3.23 -15.27
CA GLU A 54 12.69 -2.41 -14.52
C GLU A 54 11.55 -3.26 -13.91
N ALA A 55 11.03 -4.23 -14.66
CA ALA A 55 9.98 -5.12 -14.15
C ALA A 55 10.50 -6.05 -13.05
N GLU A 56 11.74 -6.54 -13.15
CA GLU A 56 12.38 -7.34 -12.10
C GLU A 56 12.64 -6.51 -10.84
N TYR A 57 13.15 -5.29 -10.99
CA TYR A 57 13.34 -4.34 -9.89
C TYR A 57 12.02 -4.05 -9.16
N ARG A 58 10.96 -3.71 -9.89
CA ARG A 58 9.62 -3.49 -9.29
C ARG A 58 9.10 -4.71 -8.55
N ARG A 59 9.33 -5.93 -9.06
CA ARG A 59 8.93 -7.17 -8.37
C ARG A 59 9.72 -7.35 -7.07
N GLU A 60 11.02 -7.05 -7.07
CA GLU A 60 11.87 -7.12 -5.88
C GLU A 60 11.47 -6.09 -4.83
N GLU A 61 11.25 -4.83 -5.23
CA GLU A 61 10.76 -3.78 -4.35
C GLU A 61 9.39 -4.13 -3.76
N THR A 62 8.47 -4.65 -4.57
CA THR A 62 7.15 -5.08 -4.11
C THR A 62 7.26 -6.17 -3.04
N LYS A 63 8.17 -7.15 -3.23
CA LYS A 63 8.44 -8.19 -2.21
C LYS A 63 8.99 -7.58 -0.93
N ARG A 64 9.95 -6.66 -1.03
CA ARG A 64 10.57 -5.99 0.13
C ARG A 64 9.56 -5.15 0.91
N LEU A 65 8.75 -4.36 0.21
CA LEU A 65 7.64 -3.60 0.78
C LEU A 65 6.70 -4.54 1.54
N ASN A 66 6.24 -5.61 0.89
CA ASN A 66 5.31 -6.56 1.48
C ASN A 66 5.89 -7.20 2.75
N LEU A 67 7.19 -7.48 2.77
CA LEU A 67 7.89 -8.00 3.94
C LEU A 67 7.95 -6.97 5.07
N PHE A 68 8.22 -5.69 4.78
CA PHE A 68 8.18 -4.64 5.80
C PHE A 68 6.78 -4.43 6.38
N VAL A 69 5.75 -4.39 5.54
CA VAL A 69 4.35 -4.31 6.00
C VAL A 69 3.96 -5.52 6.83
N PHE A 70 4.47 -6.71 6.47
CA PHE A 70 4.25 -7.92 7.25
C PHE A 70 4.90 -7.83 8.63
N ILE A 71 6.17 -7.40 8.70
CA ILE A 71 6.90 -7.22 9.95
C ILE A 71 6.23 -6.17 10.83
N GLU A 72 5.86 -5.02 10.27
CA GLU A 72 5.17 -3.95 11.00
C GLU A 72 3.87 -4.47 11.63
N ARG A 73 3.07 -5.22 10.87
CA ARG A 73 1.86 -5.86 11.38
C ARG A 73 2.13 -6.86 12.49
N LEU A 74 3.16 -7.67 12.34
CA LEU A 74 3.53 -8.69 13.33
C LEU A 74 4.00 -8.04 14.64
N ILE A 75 4.80 -6.98 14.55
CA ILE A 75 5.21 -6.17 15.71
C ILE A 75 3.98 -5.52 16.37
N GLY A 76 3.09 -4.91 15.59
CA GLY A 76 1.86 -4.31 16.10
C GLY A 76 0.97 -5.31 16.84
N GLN A 77 0.85 -6.55 16.33
CA GLN A 77 0.12 -7.62 17.01
C GLN A 77 0.82 -8.07 18.30
N ALA A 78 2.16 -8.18 18.30
CA ALA A 78 2.93 -8.53 19.49
C ALA A 78 2.77 -7.47 20.59
N CYS A 79 2.86 -6.18 20.24
CA CYS A 79 2.61 -5.08 21.18
C CYS A 79 1.16 -5.07 21.72
N ALA A 80 0.18 -5.34 20.86
CA ALA A 80 -1.22 -5.44 21.29
C ALA A 80 -1.42 -6.59 22.30
N LEU A 81 -0.76 -7.73 22.07
CA LEU A 81 -0.77 -8.87 22.99
C LEU A 81 -0.15 -8.51 24.34
N THR A 82 1.02 -7.87 24.35
CA THR A 82 1.68 -7.50 25.61
C THR A 82 0.86 -6.50 26.42
N ILE A 83 0.27 -5.48 25.77
CA ILE A 83 -0.64 -4.52 26.42
C ILE A 83 -1.88 -5.24 26.98
N GLY A 84 -2.45 -6.19 26.23
CA GLY A 84 -3.62 -6.95 26.70
C GLY A 84 -3.30 -7.81 27.92
N VAL A 85 -2.21 -8.55 27.87
CA VAL A 85 -1.76 -9.41 28.98
C VAL A 85 -1.44 -8.57 30.21
N THR A 86 -0.66 -7.49 30.06
CA THR A 86 -0.32 -6.61 31.18
C THR A 86 -1.53 -5.90 31.78
N GLY A 87 -2.49 -5.48 30.96
CA GLY A 87 -3.75 -4.89 31.42
C GLY A 87 -4.59 -5.86 32.24
N ILE A 88 -4.69 -7.12 31.81
CA ILE A 88 -5.44 -8.16 32.54
C ILE A 88 -4.73 -8.54 33.84
N ILE A 89 -3.41 -8.79 33.80
CA ILE A 89 -2.64 -9.16 34.98
C ILE A 89 -2.63 -8.01 35.99
N GLY A 90 -2.37 -6.78 35.54
CA GLY A 90 -2.36 -5.59 36.37
C GLY A 90 -3.73 -5.30 36.98
N GLY A 91 -4.79 -5.37 36.19
CA GLY A 91 -6.16 -5.22 36.69
C GLY A 91 -6.54 -6.30 37.71
N SER A 92 -6.20 -7.55 37.44
CA SER A 92 -6.45 -8.68 38.35
C SER A 92 -5.67 -8.52 39.66
N TYR A 93 -4.40 -8.10 39.59
CA TYR A 93 -3.59 -7.86 40.78
C TYR A 93 -4.20 -6.76 41.66
N VAL A 94 -4.64 -5.65 41.08
CA VAL A 94 -5.29 -4.56 41.82
C VAL A 94 -6.62 -5.00 42.45
N ALA A 95 -7.40 -5.81 41.72
CA ALA A 95 -8.66 -6.36 42.25
C ALA A 95 -8.42 -7.25 43.47
N LEU A 96 -7.42 -8.14 43.41
CA LEU A 96 -7.08 -9.05 44.51
C LEU A 96 -6.52 -8.33 45.75
N ASN A 97 -6.00 -7.12 45.60
CA ASN A 97 -5.50 -6.28 46.72
C ASN A 97 -6.60 -5.41 47.36
N GLY A 98 -7.88 -5.72 47.12
CA GLY A 98 -9.02 -5.05 47.78
C GLY A 98 -9.56 -3.82 47.04
N HIS A 99 -9.04 -3.51 45.85
CA HIS A 99 -9.54 -2.42 45.00
C HIS A 99 -10.25 -2.99 43.75
N GLU A 100 -11.30 -3.77 43.97
CA GLU A 100 -12.06 -4.46 42.91
C GLU A 100 -12.56 -3.53 41.81
N ALA A 101 -13.10 -2.37 42.17
CA ALA A 101 -13.59 -1.38 41.21
C ALA A 101 -12.46 -0.80 40.32
N ALA A 102 -11.28 -0.55 40.91
CA ALA A 102 -10.12 -0.06 40.15
C ALA A 102 -9.55 -1.17 39.25
N GLY A 103 -9.44 -2.40 39.75
CA GLY A 103 -8.99 -3.53 38.94
C GLY A 103 -9.91 -3.84 37.76
N GLY A 104 -11.23 -3.80 38.00
CA GLY A 104 -12.26 -3.99 36.98
C GLY A 104 -12.22 -2.93 35.89
N THR A 105 -12.07 -1.66 36.25
CA THR A 105 -11.97 -0.55 35.27
C THR A 105 -10.70 -0.63 34.43
N ILE A 106 -9.55 -0.95 35.03
CA ILE A 106 -8.29 -1.12 34.30
C ILE A 106 -8.40 -2.25 33.26
N ALA A 107 -8.90 -3.42 33.68
CA ALA A 107 -9.04 -4.56 32.79
C ALA A 107 -10.02 -4.29 31.64
N SER A 108 -11.16 -3.67 31.94
CA SER A 108 -12.19 -3.37 30.93
C SER A 108 -11.74 -2.28 29.94
N VAL A 109 -11.03 -1.24 30.39
CA VAL A 109 -10.44 -0.22 29.50
C VAL A 109 -9.37 -0.84 28.60
N ALA A 110 -8.51 -1.70 29.13
CA ALA A 110 -7.48 -2.37 28.33
C ALA A 110 -8.07 -3.24 27.21
N ILE A 111 -9.08 -4.07 27.52
CA ILE A 111 -9.74 -4.94 26.53
C ILE A 111 -10.52 -4.11 25.51
N THR A 112 -11.29 -3.12 25.96
CA THR A 112 -12.10 -2.28 25.08
C THR A 112 -11.23 -1.45 24.15
N GLY A 113 -10.12 -0.89 24.65
CA GLY A 113 -9.16 -0.14 23.83
C GLY A 113 -8.55 -1.00 22.72
N LEU A 114 -8.13 -2.22 23.05
CA LEU A 114 -7.63 -3.16 22.05
C LEU A 114 -8.70 -3.53 21.02
N ALA A 115 -9.93 -3.83 21.47
CA ALA A 115 -11.05 -4.13 20.57
C ALA A 115 -11.34 -2.97 19.61
N ALA A 116 -11.35 -1.73 20.11
CA ALA A 116 -11.57 -0.54 19.30
C ALA A 116 -10.49 -0.34 18.22
N VAL A 117 -9.22 -0.53 18.57
CA VAL A 117 -8.10 -0.44 17.60
C VAL A 117 -8.23 -1.52 16.52
N PHE A 118 -8.53 -2.77 16.90
CA PHE A 118 -8.70 -3.85 15.94
C PHE A 118 -9.91 -3.66 15.02
N LEU A 119 -11.02 -3.13 15.53
CA LEU A 119 -12.22 -2.83 14.73
C LEU A 119 -11.96 -1.68 13.75
N THR A 120 -11.36 -0.59 14.23
CA THR A 120 -11.05 0.60 13.40
C THR A 120 -10.09 0.24 12.26
N ASN A 121 -9.11 -0.63 12.53
CA ASN A 121 -8.14 -1.06 11.52
C ASN A 121 -8.78 -1.90 10.39
N ARG A 122 -9.95 -2.53 10.61
CA ARG A 122 -10.66 -3.26 9.54
C ARG A 122 -11.43 -2.35 8.59
N VAL A 123 -11.83 -1.15 9.04
CA VAL A 123 -12.68 -0.23 8.25
C VAL A 123 -11.86 0.62 7.27
N LYS A 124 -10.59 0.90 7.60
CA LYS A 124 -9.68 1.70 6.75
C LYS A 124 -8.96 0.91 5.65
N LYS A 125 -9.25 -0.37 5.52
CA LYS A 125 -8.59 -1.28 4.59
C LYS A 125 -9.52 -1.60 3.43
#